data_AF-A1YJE0-F1
#
_entry.id   AF-A1YJE0-F1
#
_cell.length_a   1.000
_cell.length_b   1.000
_cell.length_c   1.000
_cell.angle_alpha   90.00
_cell.angle_beta   90.00
_cell.angle_gamma   90.00
#
_symmetry.space_group_name_H-M   'P 1'
#
loop_
_entity.id
_entity.type
_entity.pdbx_description
1 polymer ?
#
loop_
_entity_poly.entity_id
_entity_poly.type
_entity_poly.pdbx_seq_one_letter_code
_entity_poly.pdbx_strand_id
1 'polypeptide(L)'
;VDALMAFKSSLAIPPAADPFFASWDAAAATPCNFTGVTCRGSAVTALSVHDLNVSAESVPFDVLCGSLRSLATLSLPSNALAGTIAGVDACVGLQELTLPFNSFSGDIPDLSPLTGLRTLNLSTNAFSGSFPWSALAAMPGLQALSAGDNPDLTPPSPSRA
;
A
#
# COMPACT_ATOMS: atom_id res chain seq x y z
N VAL A 1 -9.22 4.11 14.65
CA VAL A 1 -7.97 3.80 15.38
C VAL A 1 -7.62 2.33 15.20
N ASP A 2 -8.57 1.42 15.43
CA ASP A 2 -8.38 -0.04 15.37
C ASP A 2 -7.65 -0.56 14.12
N ALA A 3 -8.04 -0.13 12.91
CA ALA A 3 -7.38 -0.59 11.68
C ALA A 3 -5.89 -0.19 11.60
N LEU A 4 -5.55 1.01 12.10
CA LEU A 4 -4.16 1.46 12.16
C LEU A 4 -3.39 0.70 13.25
N MET A 5 -4.04 0.38 14.38
CA MET A 5 -3.42 -0.44 15.42
C MET A 5 -3.21 -1.89 14.96
N ALA A 6 -4.14 -2.44 14.17
CA ALA A 6 -3.99 -3.74 13.52
C ALA A 6 -2.80 -3.74 12.57
N PHE A 7 -2.67 -2.72 11.73
CA PHE A 7 -1.49 -2.51 10.90
C PHE A 7 -0.20 -2.41 11.74
N LYS A 8 -0.15 -1.57 12.78
CA LYS A 8 1.03 -1.48 13.67
C LYS A 8 1.38 -2.83 14.29
N SER A 9 0.38 -3.62 14.68
CA SER A 9 0.58 -4.93 15.30
C SER A 9 1.09 -6.02 14.35
N SER A 10 0.91 -5.84 13.03
CA SER A 10 1.47 -6.76 12.03
C SER A 10 2.95 -6.48 11.73
N LEU A 11 3.49 -5.35 12.20
CA LEU A 11 4.87 -4.96 11.97
C LEU A 11 5.79 -5.48 13.09
N ALA A 12 6.93 -6.04 12.70
CA ALA A 12 8.11 -6.07 13.54
C ALA A 12 8.81 -4.70 13.43
N ILE A 13 8.78 -3.96 14.53
CA ILE A 13 9.29 -2.58 14.62
C ILE A 13 10.70 -2.63 15.24
N PRO A 14 11.77 -2.22 14.53
CA PRO A 14 13.09 -2.14 15.12
C PRO A 14 13.17 -0.97 16.12
N PRO A 15 14.07 -1.02 17.12
CA PRO A 15 14.17 0.04 18.15
C PRO A 15 14.38 1.45 17.59
N ALA A 16 15.05 1.58 16.44
CA ALA A 16 15.25 2.87 15.77
C ALA A 16 13.95 3.50 15.24
N ALA A 17 12.92 2.67 14.98
CA ALA A 17 11.61 3.10 14.48
C ALA A 17 10.58 3.33 15.60
N ASP A 18 10.85 2.92 16.85
CA ASP A 18 9.94 3.11 17.98
C ASP A 18 9.43 4.57 18.13
N PRO A 19 10.28 5.61 18.00
CA PRO A 19 9.83 7.00 18.13
C PRO A 19 8.78 7.40 17.09
N PHE A 20 8.80 6.81 15.89
CA PHE A 20 7.82 7.09 14.85
C PHE A 20 6.41 6.67 15.30
N PHE A 21 6.30 5.50 15.92
CA PHE A 21 5.04 4.92 16.37
C PHE A 21 4.63 5.33 17.79
N ALA A 22 5.36 6.26 18.42
CA ALA A 22 5.09 6.71 19.79
C ALA A 22 3.73 7.42 19.93
N SER A 23 3.26 8.10 18.87
CA SER A 23 1.96 8.76 18.83
C SER A 23 0.79 7.79 18.57
N TRP A 24 1.08 6.54 18.19
CA TRP A 24 0.07 5.54 17.84
C TRP A 24 -0.42 4.81 19.08
N ASP A 25 -1.58 5.25 19.58
CA ASP A 25 -2.20 4.78 20.81
C ASP A 25 -3.61 4.24 20.56
N ALA A 26 -3.88 3.01 21.01
CA ALA A 26 -5.19 2.37 20.89
C ALA A 26 -6.30 3.13 21.65
N ALA A 27 -5.95 3.89 22.70
CA ALA A 27 -6.88 4.68 23.48
C ALA A 27 -7.13 6.09 22.91
N ALA A 28 -6.44 6.48 21.83
CA ALA A 28 -6.59 7.80 21.25
C ALA A 28 -8.02 8.02 20.72
N ALA A 29 -8.60 9.20 21.02
CA ALA A 29 -9.92 9.56 20.50
C ALA A 29 -9.96 9.69 18.96
N THR A 30 -8.81 9.96 18.34
CA THR A 30 -8.68 10.10 16.89
C THR A 30 -7.28 9.65 16.43
N PRO A 31 -7.15 9.00 15.26
CA PRO A 31 -5.85 8.66 14.70
C PRO A 31 -5.17 9.84 14.00
N CYS A 32 -5.82 11.01 13.88
CA CYS A 32 -5.30 12.12 13.08
C CYS A 32 -4.06 12.81 13.68
N ASN A 33 -3.69 12.47 14.91
CA ASN A 33 -2.44 12.92 15.55
C ASN A 33 -1.32 11.87 15.42
N PHE A 34 -1.58 10.72 14.80
CA PHE A 34 -0.58 9.70 14.60
C PHE A 34 0.42 10.17 13.54
N THR A 35 1.70 10.00 13.83
CA THR A 35 2.78 10.29 12.89
C THR A 35 2.57 9.45 11.64
N GLY A 36 2.64 10.06 10.46
CA GLY A 36 2.40 9.39 9.19
C GLY A 36 0.91 9.26 8.80
N VAL A 37 -0.04 9.68 9.64
CA VAL A 37 -1.47 9.70 9.30
C VAL A 37 -1.90 11.12 8.95
N THR A 38 -2.55 11.29 7.81
CA THR A 38 -3.18 12.56 7.41
C THR A 38 -4.70 12.39 7.38
N CYS A 39 -5.42 13.40 7.89
CA CYS A 39 -6.87 13.43 7.88
C CYS A 39 -7.43 14.65 7.13
N ARG A 40 -8.64 14.48 6.59
CA ARG A 40 -9.53 15.59 6.21
C ARG A 40 -10.75 15.56 7.14
N GLY A 41 -10.80 16.50 8.08
CA GLY A 41 -11.74 16.41 9.20
C GLY A 41 -11.37 15.21 10.08
N SER A 42 -12.32 14.31 10.32
CA SER A 42 -12.10 13.04 11.06
C SER A 42 -11.73 11.86 10.17
N ALA A 43 -11.81 12.02 8.84
CA ALA A 43 -11.55 10.93 7.90
C ALA A 43 -10.06 10.82 7.61
N VAL A 44 -9.48 9.63 7.79
CA VAL A 44 -8.09 9.34 7.39
C VAL A 44 -8.03 9.30 5.86
N THR A 45 -7.18 10.16 5.29
CA THR A 45 -7.01 10.29 3.84
C THR A 45 -5.63 9.84 3.35
N ALA A 46 -4.62 9.81 4.22
CA ALA A 46 -3.32 9.25 3.88
C ALA A 46 -2.73 8.46 5.05
N LEU A 47 -2.07 7.36 4.71
CA LEU A 47 -1.17 6.61 5.59
C LEU A 47 0.20 6.55 4.91
N SER A 48 1.23 7.05 5.59
CA SER A 48 2.61 7.04 5.12
C SER A 48 3.56 6.52 6.21
N VAL A 49 4.30 5.46 5.89
CA VAL A 49 5.33 4.86 6.74
C VAL A 49 6.52 4.52 5.85
N HIS A 50 7.61 5.29 5.95
CA HIS A 50 8.72 5.18 5.01
C HIS A 50 10.08 5.23 5.71
N ASP A 51 11.05 4.49 5.16
CA ASP A 51 12.46 4.52 5.61
C ASP A 51 12.66 4.16 7.09
N LEU A 52 11.83 3.26 7.63
CA LEU A 52 11.89 2.83 9.05
C LEU A 52 12.49 1.45 9.24
N ASN A 53 12.77 0.73 8.14
CA ASN A 53 13.25 -0.65 8.16
C ASN A 53 12.31 -1.58 8.98
N VAL A 54 11.01 -1.27 9.00
CA VAL A 54 10.00 -2.17 9.58
C VAL A 54 9.80 -3.37 8.67
N SER A 55 9.53 -4.55 9.25
CA SER A 55 9.26 -5.76 8.49
C SER A 55 7.91 -6.36 8.85
N ALA A 56 7.28 -7.05 7.91
CA ALA A 56 6.07 -7.83 8.14
C ALA A 56 6.02 -8.97 7.12
N GLU A 57 5.52 -10.13 7.52
CA GLU A 57 5.27 -11.24 6.57
C GLU A 57 3.99 -11.03 5.77
N SER A 58 3.06 -10.22 6.30
CA SER A 58 1.83 -9.83 5.64
C SER A 58 1.34 -8.50 6.21
N VAL A 59 0.90 -7.61 5.32
CA VAL A 59 0.27 -6.34 5.67
C VAL A 59 -1.25 -6.51 5.55
N PRO A 60 -2.05 -6.14 6.57
CA PRO A 60 -3.50 -6.32 6.57
C PRO A 60 -4.21 -5.24 5.72
N PHE A 61 -3.99 -5.27 4.39
CA PHE A 61 -4.58 -4.31 3.46
C PHE A 61 -6.11 -4.39 3.47
N ASP A 62 -6.69 -5.57 3.62
CA ASP A 62 -8.13 -5.78 3.76
C ASP A 62 -8.73 -5.02 4.96
N VAL A 63 -8.06 -5.05 6.12
CA VAL A 63 -8.48 -4.32 7.33
C VAL A 63 -8.33 -2.81 7.12
N LEU A 64 -7.20 -2.38 6.55
CA LEU A 64 -6.94 -0.97 6.24
C LEU A 64 -7.99 -0.43 5.26
N CYS A 65 -8.16 -1.08 4.11
CA CYS A 65 -9.08 -0.69 3.05
C CYS A 65 -10.55 -0.82 3.46
N GLY A 66 -10.89 -1.84 4.25
CA GLY A 66 -12.24 -2.06 4.76
C GLY A 66 -12.69 -1.00 5.77
N SER A 67 -11.74 -0.42 6.51
CA SER A 67 -12.02 0.54 7.58
C SER A 67 -11.77 2.00 7.18
N LEU A 68 -10.71 2.27 6.42
CA LEU A 68 -10.29 3.62 6.03
C LEU A 68 -10.90 4.00 4.68
N ARG A 69 -12.23 4.13 4.64
CA ARG A 69 -13.00 4.33 3.39
C ARG A 69 -12.66 5.61 2.61
N SER A 70 -12.03 6.59 3.26
CA SER A 70 -11.59 7.84 2.63
C SER A 70 -10.10 7.86 2.29
N LEU A 71 -9.40 6.73 2.42
CA LEU A 71 -7.98 6.62 2.13
C LEU A 71 -7.74 6.89 0.63
N ALA A 72 -6.99 7.96 0.36
CA ALA A 72 -6.60 8.37 -0.98
C ALA A 72 -5.12 8.07 -1.25
N THR A 73 -4.28 8.02 -0.22
CA THR A 73 -2.84 7.73 -0.34
C THR A 73 -2.43 6.63 0.63
N LEU A 74 -1.82 5.57 0.10
CA LEU A 74 -1.15 4.53 0.87
C LEU A 74 0.30 4.45 0.42
N SER A 75 1.21 4.85 1.31
CA SER A 75 2.63 4.99 1.01
C SER A 75 3.48 4.24 2.03
N LEU A 76 4.09 3.12 1.61
CA LEU A 76 4.92 2.27 2.46
C LEU A 76 6.35 2.03 1.92
N PRO A 77 7.02 2.99 1.24
CA PRO A 77 8.28 2.73 0.56
C PRO A 77 9.44 2.47 1.53
N SER A 78 10.50 1.83 1.04
CA SER A 78 11.78 1.68 1.75
C SER A 78 11.65 1.01 3.12
N ASN A 79 11.02 -0.16 3.14
CA ASN A 79 10.90 -1.01 4.32
C ASN A 79 11.25 -2.46 3.95
N ALA A 80 11.07 -3.39 4.88
CA ALA A 80 11.25 -4.82 4.68
C ALA A 80 9.89 -5.55 4.73
N LEU A 81 8.84 -4.94 4.17
CA LEU A 81 7.51 -5.54 4.11
C LEU A 81 7.49 -6.63 3.04
N ALA A 82 6.89 -7.78 3.36
CA ALA A 82 6.84 -8.95 2.50
C ALA A 82 5.41 -9.52 2.41
N GLY A 83 5.28 -10.61 1.65
CA GLY A 83 4.02 -11.27 1.36
C GLY A 83 3.31 -10.70 0.13
N THR A 84 2.05 -11.09 -0.07
CA THR A 84 1.21 -10.59 -1.16
C THR A 84 0.46 -9.32 -0.73
N ILE A 85 -0.04 -8.54 -1.69
CA ILE A 85 -0.80 -7.30 -1.41
C ILE A 85 -2.33 -7.51 -1.46
N ALA A 86 -2.80 -8.68 -1.03
CA ALA A 86 -4.22 -9.06 -1.09
C ALA A 86 -5.13 -8.12 -0.28
N GLY A 87 -6.32 -7.79 -0.81
CA GLY A 87 -7.30 -6.91 -0.17
C GLY A 87 -7.16 -5.42 -0.50
N VAL A 88 -6.14 -5.04 -1.28
CA VAL A 88 -5.95 -3.65 -1.74
C VAL A 88 -7.08 -3.17 -2.66
N ASP A 89 -7.75 -4.09 -3.35
CA ASP A 89 -8.91 -3.85 -4.23
C ASP A 89 -10.11 -3.24 -3.47
N ALA A 90 -10.18 -3.42 -2.15
CA ALA A 90 -11.20 -2.79 -1.31
C ALA A 90 -10.96 -1.28 -1.10
N CYS A 91 -9.77 -0.75 -1.40
CA CYS A 91 -9.43 0.67 -1.27
C CYS A 91 -9.97 1.50 -2.45
N VAL A 92 -11.27 1.41 -2.77
CA VAL A 92 -11.87 2.02 -3.98
C VAL A 92 -11.67 3.54 -4.13
N GLY A 93 -11.33 4.25 -3.05
CA GLY A 93 -11.02 5.68 -3.05
C GLY A 93 -9.55 6.04 -3.30
N LEU A 94 -8.68 5.04 -3.46
CA LEU A 94 -7.23 5.23 -3.57
C LEU A 94 -6.85 5.96 -4.86
N GLN A 95 -5.97 6.95 -4.71
CA GLN A 95 -5.40 7.74 -5.79
C GLN A 95 -3.90 7.49 -5.92
N GLU A 96 -3.24 7.09 -4.83
CA GLU A 96 -1.81 6.80 -4.81
C GLU A 96 -1.55 5.53 -4.00
N LEU A 97 -0.92 4.56 -4.66
CA LEU A 97 -0.35 3.37 -4.05
C LEU A 97 1.14 3.32 -4.35
N THR A 98 1.97 3.46 -3.32
CA THR A 98 3.43 3.43 -3.46
C THR A 98 4.04 2.49 -2.44
N LEU A 99 4.60 1.38 -2.93
CA LEU A 99 5.22 0.30 -2.17
C LEU A 99 6.68 0.01 -2.58
N PRO A 100 7.45 0.91 -3.23
CA PRO A 100 8.75 0.53 -3.75
C PRO A 100 9.77 0.25 -2.66
N PHE A 101 10.82 -0.49 -2.98
CA PHE A 101 11.88 -0.88 -2.04
C PHE A 101 11.31 -1.65 -0.84
N ASN A 102 10.62 -2.74 -1.15
CA ASN A 102 10.13 -3.72 -0.18
C ASN A 102 10.47 -5.13 -0.68
N SER A 103 9.91 -6.14 -0.05
CA SER A 103 10.05 -7.56 -0.40
C SER A 103 8.69 -8.20 -0.68
N PHE A 104 7.70 -7.43 -1.16
CA PHE A 104 6.40 -7.97 -1.58
C PHE A 104 6.60 -8.93 -2.76
N SER A 105 5.83 -10.00 -2.80
CA SER A 105 5.99 -11.08 -3.76
C SER A 105 4.65 -11.70 -4.18
N GLY A 106 4.71 -12.65 -5.11
CA GLY A 106 3.53 -13.25 -5.73
C GLY A 106 2.90 -12.35 -6.79
N ASP A 107 1.67 -12.70 -7.19
CA ASP A 107 0.95 -11.96 -8.22
C ASP A 107 0.43 -10.62 -7.69
N ILE A 108 0.42 -9.62 -8.57
CA ILE A 108 -0.28 -8.36 -8.30
C ILE A 108 -1.79 -8.63 -8.40
N PRO A 109 -2.59 -8.34 -7.35
CA PRO A 109 -4.03 -8.60 -7.35
C PRO A 109 -4.75 -7.74 -8.38
N ASP A 110 -6.05 -8.02 -8.58
CA ASP A 110 -6.87 -7.18 -9.44
C ASP A 110 -6.94 -5.75 -8.90
N LEU A 111 -6.52 -4.79 -9.72
CA LEU A 111 -6.58 -3.36 -9.41
C LEU A 111 -7.78 -2.68 -10.09
N SER A 112 -8.60 -3.41 -10.85
CA SER A 112 -9.72 -2.84 -11.61
C SER A 112 -10.72 -2.02 -10.76
N PRO A 113 -10.95 -2.31 -9.46
CA PRO A 113 -11.82 -1.49 -8.63
C PRO A 113 -11.22 -0.11 -8.27
N LEU A 114 -9.89 0.06 -8.39
CA LEU A 114 -9.17 1.28 -8.03
C LEU A 114 -9.23 2.32 -9.16
N THR A 115 -10.44 2.63 -9.63
CA THR A 115 -10.68 3.50 -10.79
C THR A 115 -10.18 4.94 -10.61
N GLY A 116 -9.97 5.38 -9.37
CA GLY A 116 -9.43 6.69 -9.01
C GLY A 116 -7.90 6.78 -8.99
N LEU A 117 -7.19 5.67 -9.24
CA LEU A 117 -5.74 5.60 -9.12
C LEU A 117 -5.04 6.50 -10.14
N ARG A 118 -4.10 7.31 -9.65
CA ARG A 118 -3.28 8.24 -10.43
C ARG A 118 -1.81 7.85 -10.42
N THR A 119 -1.35 7.31 -9.30
CA THR A 119 0.03 6.86 -9.13
C THR A 119 0.05 5.44 -8.61
N LEU A 120 0.71 4.56 -9.36
CA LEU A 120 1.03 3.21 -8.96
C LEU A 120 2.54 3.00 -9.01
N ASN A 121 3.16 2.78 -7.85
CA ASN A 121 4.56 2.43 -7.77
C ASN A 121 4.76 1.13 -6.97
N LEU A 122 5.13 0.07 -7.69
CA LEU A 122 5.40 -1.27 -7.18
C LEU A 122 6.86 -1.68 -7.45
N SER A 123 7.73 -0.74 -7.86
CA SER A 123 9.08 -1.08 -8.29
C SER A 123 9.95 -1.63 -7.17
N THR A 124 11.01 -2.36 -7.52
CA THR A 124 11.99 -2.84 -6.54
C THR A 124 11.33 -3.69 -5.45
N ASN A 125 10.66 -4.74 -5.89
CA ASN A 125 10.02 -5.77 -5.09
C ASN A 125 10.34 -7.14 -5.72
N ALA A 126 9.68 -8.19 -5.24
CA ALA A 126 9.77 -9.55 -5.78
C ALA A 126 8.44 -10.02 -6.38
N PHE A 127 7.65 -9.11 -6.97
CA PHE A 127 6.41 -9.48 -7.66
C PHE A 127 6.70 -10.42 -8.83
N SER A 128 5.78 -11.34 -9.07
CA SER A 128 5.87 -12.37 -10.11
C SER A 128 4.60 -12.42 -10.95
N GLY A 129 4.60 -13.30 -11.97
CA GLY A 129 3.40 -13.53 -12.77
C GLY A 129 3.13 -12.41 -13.76
N SER A 130 1.88 -12.27 -14.22
CA SER A 130 1.50 -11.28 -15.23
C SER A 130 1.08 -9.97 -14.61
N PHE A 131 1.64 -8.87 -15.12
CA PHE A 131 1.20 -7.54 -14.72
C PHE A 131 -0.25 -7.29 -15.18
N PRO A 132 -1.12 -6.68 -14.36
CA PRO A 132 -2.56 -6.57 -14.63
C PRO A 132 -2.90 -5.42 -15.60
N TRP A 133 -2.37 -5.49 -16.83
CA TRP A 133 -2.53 -4.45 -17.86
C TRP A 133 -3.98 -4.10 -18.18
N SER A 134 -4.87 -5.10 -18.17
CA SER A 134 -6.31 -4.90 -18.43
C SER A 134 -6.98 -4.02 -17.38
N ALA A 135 -6.58 -4.15 -16.10
CA ALA A 135 -7.08 -3.29 -15.03
C ALA A 135 -6.66 -1.83 -15.25
N LEU A 136 -5.40 -1.61 -15.62
CA LEU A 136 -4.85 -0.27 -15.86
C LEU A 136 -5.44 0.40 -17.09
N ALA A 137 -5.80 -0.37 -18.13
CA ALA A 137 -6.49 0.15 -19.30
C ALA A 137 -7.85 0.78 -18.95
N ALA A 138 -8.46 0.39 -17.82
CA ALA A 138 -9.70 0.94 -17.29
C ALA A 138 -9.49 2.12 -16.32
N MET A 139 -8.25 2.59 -16.11
CA MET A 139 -7.91 3.70 -15.22
C MET A 139 -7.63 4.99 -16.02
N PRO A 140 -8.65 5.79 -16.36
CA PRO A 140 -8.47 6.97 -17.21
C PRO A 140 -7.64 8.08 -16.55
N GLY A 141 -7.45 8.01 -15.23
CA GLY A 141 -6.72 9.00 -14.44
C GLY A 141 -5.27 8.64 -14.13
N LEU A 142 -4.75 7.51 -14.60
CA LEU A 142 -3.39 7.08 -14.29
C LEU A 142 -2.36 8.00 -14.95
N GLN A 143 -1.45 8.54 -14.14
CA GLN A 143 -0.45 9.53 -14.53
C GLN A 143 0.98 9.01 -14.36
N ALA A 144 1.21 8.19 -13.34
CA ALA A 144 2.51 7.61 -13.04
C ALA A 144 2.38 6.11 -12.78
N LEU A 145 3.20 5.34 -13.50
CA LEU A 145 3.27 3.88 -13.38
C LEU A 145 4.74 3.46 -13.28
N SER A 146 5.08 2.77 -12.20
CA SER A 146 6.39 2.16 -12.01
C SER A 146 6.23 0.75 -11.47
N ALA A 147 6.74 -0.23 -12.21
CA ALA A 147 6.76 -1.64 -11.82
C ALA A 147 8.11 -2.30 -12.14
N GLY A 148 9.14 -1.49 -12.43
CA GLY A 148 10.49 -1.97 -12.73
C GLY A 148 11.15 -2.68 -11.54
N ASP A 149 12.29 -3.33 -11.78
CA ASP A 149 13.05 -4.02 -10.74
C ASP A 149 12.23 -5.08 -9.96
N ASN A 150 11.38 -5.80 -10.69
CA ASN A 150 10.72 -7.03 -10.24
C ASN A 150 11.14 -8.13 -11.20
N PRO A 151 12.11 -8.99 -10.85
CA PRO A 151 12.80 -9.86 -11.80
C PRO A 151 11.89 -10.91 -12.45
N ASP A 152 10.83 -11.33 -11.74
CA ASP A 152 9.91 -12.38 -12.17
C ASP A 152 8.57 -11.85 -12.71
N LEU A 153 8.40 -10.52 -12.81
CA LEU A 153 7.24 -9.93 -13.47
C LEU A 153 7.34 -10.16 -14.98
N THR A 154 6.37 -10.90 -15.51
CA THR A 154 6.30 -11.20 -16.93
C THR A 154 5.83 -9.97 -17.72
N PRO A 155 6.46 -9.68 -18.87
CA PRO A 155 6.03 -8.59 -19.74
C PRO A 155 4.62 -8.87 -20.30
N PRO A 156 3.91 -7.83 -20.78
CA PRO A 156 2.66 -8.03 -21.50
C PRO A 156 2.89 -9.03 -22.64
N SER A 157 2.10 -10.10 -22.68
CA SER A 157 2.11 -11.02 -23.81
C SER A 157 1.87 -10.21 -25.10
N PRO A 158 2.68 -10.37 -26.16
CA PRO A 158 2.41 -9.69 -27.42
C PRO A 158 1.03 -10.12 -27.88
N SER A 159 0.09 -9.17 -27.93
CA SER A 159 -1.23 -9.39 -28.49
C SER A 159 -1.05 -9.95 -29.90
N ARG A 160 -1.55 -11.17 -30.16
CA ARG A 160 -1.70 -11.65 -31.53
C ARG A 160 -2.55 -10.60 -32.27
N ALA A 161 -1.93 -9.98 -33.28
CA ALA A 161 -2.59 -9.12 -34.24
C ALA A 161 -3.69 -9.86 -35.01
#